data_AF-A0A453HKN8-F1
#
_entry.id   AF-A0A453HKN8-F1
#
_cell.length_a   1.000
_cell.length_b   1.000
_cell.length_c   1.000
_cell.angle_alpha   90.00
_cell.angle_beta   90.00
_cell.angle_gamma   90.00
#
_symmetry.space_group_name_H-M   'P 1'
#
loop_
_entity.id
_entity.type
_entity.pdbx_description
1 polymer ?
#
loop_
_entity_poly.entity_id
_entity_poly.type
_entity_poly.pdbx_seq_one_letter_code
_entity_poly.pdbx_strand_id
1 'polypeptide(L)'
;MRSGDMDGYDAVFLSPHKFPGGPGTPGLLLMNRSLYRLASLPPTTCGGGTVAYVNARSEDDTVYLDDVEEREDAGTPPITQKVRASLAFWVKEHVGLGAIALRERVHADAAMRWLLSNPAVKVLGSVEARRLPIFSFLVYPGGDTTLGRRRRRLPLHGRFVAKLMNDLFGIQARGGCGCASPYGHALLGVGEELSLRIRSAILKGYHGVKPGWTRVSFAYYLPPEEFRFILAAIDFVAAHGHRFLPLYNFDWATGNWTFRRRAVKHHLMLEELLHGHGSSNTKMKGSKTAGDSDKFEGYLEFATKVALSLPETCDEQQVPEGIDPDIVLFRV
;
A
#
# COMPACT_ATOMS: atom_id res chain seq x y z
N MET A 1 -7.01 -4.56 -31.07
CA MET A 1 -5.97 -5.59 -30.87
C MET A 1 -5.05 -5.53 -32.06
N ARG A 2 -3.74 -5.39 -31.84
CA ARG A 2 -2.74 -5.28 -32.93
C ARG A 2 -1.85 -6.53 -32.91
N SER A 3 -2.50 -7.70 -32.96
CA SER A 3 -1.81 -8.98 -32.73
C SER A 3 -0.73 -9.21 -33.77
N GLY A 4 0.47 -9.58 -33.33
CA GLY A 4 1.64 -9.75 -34.19
C GLY A 4 2.45 -8.49 -34.51
N ASP A 5 1.97 -7.30 -34.13
CA ASP A 5 2.78 -6.06 -34.21
C ASP A 5 3.71 -5.97 -33.00
N MET A 6 4.90 -5.38 -33.16
CA MET A 6 5.90 -5.21 -32.08
C MET A 6 5.35 -4.44 -30.86
N ASP A 7 4.48 -3.45 -31.09
CA ASP A 7 3.80 -2.66 -30.04
C ASP A 7 2.35 -3.12 -29.84
N GLY A 8 2.02 -4.31 -30.33
CA GLY A 8 0.69 -4.84 -30.39
C GLY A 8 0.34 -5.75 -29.22
N TYR A 9 -0.87 -5.60 -28.68
CA TYR A 9 -1.38 -6.49 -27.64
C TYR A 9 -2.20 -7.63 -28.25
N ASP A 10 -1.82 -8.85 -27.90
CA ASP A 10 -2.50 -10.11 -28.20
C ASP A 10 -3.64 -10.42 -27.22
N ALA A 11 -3.45 -10.03 -25.96
CA ALA A 11 -4.43 -10.11 -24.88
C ALA A 11 -4.24 -8.96 -23.91
N VAL A 12 -5.33 -8.46 -23.33
CA VAL A 12 -5.35 -7.43 -22.29
C VAL A 12 -6.29 -7.91 -21.20
N PHE A 13 -5.78 -8.01 -19.98
CA PHE A 13 -6.60 -8.25 -18.80
C PHE A 13 -6.67 -6.99 -17.94
N LEU A 14 -7.90 -6.63 -17.57
CA LEU A 14 -8.20 -5.43 -16.80
C LEU A 14 -8.93 -5.82 -15.52
N SER A 15 -8.67 -5.06 -14.46
CA SER A 15 -9.36 -5.19 -13.19
C SER A 15 -10.17 -3.91 -12.94
N PRO A 16 -11.46 -3.87 -13.32
CA PRO A 16 -12.28 -2.66 -13.20
C PRO A 16 -12.41 -2.18 -11.75
N HIS A 17 -12.18 -3.05 -10.76
CA HIS A 17 -12.14 -2.67 -9.33
C HIS A 17 -11.08 -1.64 -8.96
N LYS A 18 -10.16 -1.31 -9.88
CA LYS A 18 -9.19 -0.23 -9.71
C LYS A 18 -9.75 1.15 -10.11
N PHE A 19 -10.93 1.21 -10.74
CA PHE A 19 -11.61 2.45 -11.07
C PHE A 19 -12.56 2.91 -9.96
N PRO A 20 -12.87 4.21 -9.85
CA PRO A 20 -13.95 4.70 -9.00
C PRO A 20 -15.27 3.99 -9.30
N GLY A 21 -15.94 3.48 -8.26
CA GLY A 21 -17.17 2.70 -8.39
C GLY A 21 -16.96 1.24 -8.83
N GLY A 22 -15.74 0.83 -9.16
CA GLY A 22 -15.41 -0.53 -9.60
C GLY A 22 -15.33 -1.63 -8.54
N PRO A 23 -15.17 -1.41 -7.22
CA PRO A 23 -15.11 -2.51 -6.26
C PRO A 23 -16.30 -3.48 -6.40
N GLY A 24 -16.02 -4.78 -6.51
CA GLY A 24 -17.03 -5.83 -6.72
C GLY A 24 -17.37 -6.13 -8.19
N THR A 25 -16.61 -5.63 -9.16
CA THR A 25 -16.71 -6.00 -10.58
C THR A 25 -15.91 -7.28 -10.92
N PRO A 26 -16.28 -8.03 -11.98
CA PRO A 26 -15.45 -9.11 -12.49
C PRO A 26 -14.19 -8.56 -13.17
N GLY A 27 -13.21 -9.44 -13.41
CA GLY A 27 -12.11 -9.13 -14.34
C GLY A 27 -12.60 -9.11 -15.78
N LEU A 28 -11.94 -8.32 -16.64
CA LEU A 28 -12.25 -8.28 -18.06
C LEU A 28 -11.03 -8.77 -18.85
N LEU A 29 -11.20 -9.84 -19.62
CA LEU A 29 -10.21 -10.33 -20.57
C LEU A 29 -10.65 -9.95 -21.99
N LEU A 30 -9.83 -9.17 -22.68
CA LEU A 30 -9.96 -8.93 -24.11
C LEU A 30 -8.80 -9.62 -24.81
N MET A 31 -9.09 -10.55 -25.72
CA MET A 31 -8.06 -11.30 -26.46
C MET A 31 -8.39 -11.34 -27.94
N ASN A 32 -7.36 -11.47 -28.79
CA ASN A 32 -7.61 -11.69 -30.20
C ASN A 32 -8.31 -13.04 -30.36
N ARG A 33 -9.40 -13.07 -31.13
CA ARG A 33 -10.14 -14.30 -31.44
C ARG A 33 -9.23 -15.40 -31.98
N SER A 34 -8.19 -15.08 -32.74
CA SER A 34 -7.21 -16.06 -33.26
C SER A 34 -6.43 -16.81 -32.18
N LEU A 35 -6.39 -16.29 -30.95
CA LEU A 35 -5.75 -16.92 -29.79
C LEU A 35 -6.69 -17.88 -29.06
N TYR A 36 -8.00 -17.84 -29.33
CA TYR A 36 -8.95 -18.79 -28.77
C TYR A 36 -8.85 -20.13 -29.51
N ARG A 37 -7.77 -20.85 -29.25
CA ARG A 37 -7.51 -22.19 -29.82
C ARG A 37 -8.26 -23.31 -29.08
N LEU A 38 -8.99 -22.96 -28.02
CA LEU A 38 -9.79 -23.87 -27.21
C LEU A 38 -11.21 -24.07 -27.77
N ALA A 39 -11.52 -23.52 -28.95
CA ALA A 39 -12.86 -23.68 -29.54
C ALA A 39 -13.30 -25.16 -29.67
N SER A 40 -12.35 -26.05 -29.93
CA SER A 40 -12.57 -27.50 -30.02
C SER A 40 -12.33 -28.26 -28.70
N LEU A 41 -12.13 -27.56 -27.59
CA LEU A 41 -11.87 -28.13 -26.26
C LEU A 41 -12.92 -27.60 -25.26
N PRO A 42 -13.10 -28.28 -24.11
CA PRO A 42 -13.90 -27.72 -23.02
C PRO A 42 -13.43 -26.31 -22.61
N PRO A 43 -14.35 -25.40 -22.23
CA PRO A 43 -14.00 -24.08 -21.74
C PRO A 43 -13.23 -24.15 -20.42
N THR A 44 -12.60 -23.05 -20.02
CA THR A 44 -11.77 -22.99 -18.80
C THR A 44 -12.53 -23.42 -17.55
N THR A 45 -13.82 -23.06 -17.48
CA THR A 45 -14.75 -23.51 -16.44
C THR A 45 -15.99 -24.05 -17.12
N CYS A 46 -16.34 -25.29 -16.82
CA CYS A 46 -17.56 -25.92 -17.34
C CYS A 46 -18.73 -25.69 -16.37
N GLY A 47 -19.92 -25.45 -16.91
CA GLY A 47 -21.13 -25.31 -16.11
C GLY A 47 -22.38 -25.04 -16.95
N GLY A 48 -23.51 -24.87 -16.28
CA GLY A 48 -24.74 -24.44 -16.95
C GLY A 48 -24.51 -23.13 -17.71
N GLY A 49 -25.16 -22.97 -18.87
CA GLY A 49 -24.97 -21.79 -19.71
C GLY A 49 -23.75 -21.83 -20.64
N THR A 50 -22.87 -22.84 -20.55
CA THR A 50 -21.71 -23.00 -21.47
C THR A 50 -21.91 -24.10 -22.52
N VAL A 51 -22.95 -24.92 -22.36
CA VAL A 51 -23.23 -26.10 -23.17
C VAL A 51 -24.51 -25.92 -23.99
N ALA A 52 -24.46 -26.36 -25.23
CA ALA A 52 -25.64 -26.58 -26.08
C ALA A 52 -26.27 -27.95 -25.80
N TYR A 53 -25.46 -28.96 -25.49
CA TYR A 53 -25.91 -30.32 -25.19
C TYR A 53 -24.94 -31.04 -24.26
N VAL A 54 -25.48 -31.84 -23.34
CA VAL A 54 -24.71 -32.74 -22.48
C VAL A 54 -25.54 -34.00 -22.20
N ASN A 55 -24.89 -35.15 -22.08
CA ASN A 55 -25.54 -36.40 -21.70
C ASN A 55 -24.80 -37.07 -20.52
N ALA A 56 -25.39 -38.13 -19.97
CA ALA A 56 -24.82 -38.86 -18.84
C ALA A 56 -23.93 -40.05 -19.24
N ARG A 57 -23.63 -40.23 -20.53
CA ARG A 57 -22.95 -41.41 -21.08
C ARG A 57 -21.48 -41.17 -21.38
N SER A 58 -21.16 -40.06 -22.05
CA SER A 58 -19.79 -39.71 -22.42
C SER A 58 -19.58 -38.20 -22.40
N GLU A 59 -18.42 -37.76 -21.89
CA GLU A 59 -18.00 -36.37 -21.96
C GLU A 59 -17.71 -35.94 -23.41
N ASP A 60 -17.26 -36.87 -24.25
CA ASP A 60 -16.96 -36.63 -25.67
C ASP A 60 -18.20 -36.21 -26.48
N ASP A 61 -19.40 -36.53 -25.99
CA ASP A 61 -20.67 -36.14 -26.62
C ASP A 61 -21.13 -34.72 -26.21
N THR A 62 -20.38 -34.06 -25.33
CA THR A 62 -20.72 -32.71 -24.85
C THR A 62 -20.52 -31.69 -25.97
N VAL A 63 -21.57 -30.95 -26.28
CA VAL A 63 -21.52 -29.85 -27.26
C VAL A 63 -21.52 -28.55 -26.49
N TYR A 64 -20.41 -27.81 -26.57
CA TYR A 64 -20.27 -26.47 -25.99
C TYR A 64 -20.77 -25.40 -26.98
N LEU A 65 -21.21 -24.25 -26.46
CA LEU A 65 -21.67 -23.12 -27.29
C LEU A 65 -20.55 -22.58 -28.19
N ASP A 66 -20.84 -22.01 -29.36
CA ASP A 66 -19.78 -21.46 -30.24
C ASP A 66 -19.33 -20.05 -29.83
N ASP A 67 -20.17 -19.30 -29.14
CA ASP A 67 -19.84 -17.94 -28.70
C ASP A 67 -18.81 -17.98 -27.55
N VAL A 68 -17.66 -17.34 -27.78
CA VAL A 68 -16.51 -17.39 -26.86
C VAL A 68 -16.85 -16.76 -25.51
N GLU A 69 -17.67 -15.71 -25.46
CA GLU A 69 -18.01 -15.05 -24.21
C GLU A 69 -18.97 -15.91 -23.38
N GLU A 70 -19.99 -16.49 -24.01
CA GLU A 70 -20.93 -17.41 -23.34
C GLU A 70 -20.24 -18.69 -22.86
N ARG A 71 -19.29 -19.24 -23.63
CA ARG A 71 -18.49 -20.41 -23.25
C ARG A 71 -17.68 -20.20 -21.97
N GLU A 72 -17.15 -19.01 -21.75
CA GLU A 72 -16.25 -18.72 -20.62
C GLU A 72 -16.97 -18.08 -19.42
N ASP A 73 -18.31 -18.02 -19.44
CA ASP A 73 -19.13 -17.40 -18.39
C ASP A 73 -20.05 -18.43 -17.72
N ALA A 74 -19.43 -19.46 -17.15
CA ALA A 74 -20.13 -20.62 -16.60
C ALA A 74 -21.03 -20.32 -15.39
N GLY A 75 -22.20 -20.96 -15.40
CA GLY A 75 -23.21 -20.84 -14.36
C GLY A 75 -24.09 -19.61 -14.56
N THR A 76 -24.56 -19.02 -13.47
CA THR A 76 -25.24 -17.73 -13.52
C THR A 76 -24.19 -16.62 -13.64
N PRO A 77 -24.17 -15.85 -14.75
CA PRO A 77 -23.22 -14.77 -14.90
C PRO A 77 -23.28 -13.76 -13.76
N PRO A 78 -22.20 -13.04 -13.46
CA PRO A 78 -22.19 -12.00 -12.44
C PRO A 78 -22.86 -10.71 -12.96
N ILE A 79 -24.17 -10.78 -13.30
CA ILE A 79 -24.94 -9.76 -14.03
C ILE A 79 -24.78 -8.36 -13.40
N THR A 80 -25.05 -8.23 -12.10
CA THR A 80 -24.95 -6.94 -11.39
C THR A 80 -23.53 -6.42 -11.32
N GLN A 81 -22.54 -7.32 -11.28
CA GLN A 81 -21.12 -6.95 -11.28
C GLN A 81 -20.67 -6.49 -12.67
N LYS A 82 -21.20 -7.09 -13.75
CA LYS A 82 -20.99 -6.63 -15.14
C LYS A 82 -21.59 -5.24 -15.36
N VAL A 83 -22.81 -5.00 -14.87
CA VAL A 83 -23.43 -3.66 -14.90
C VAL A 83 -22.60 -2.66 -14.10
N ARG A 84 -22.07 -3.04 -12.93
CA ARG A 84 -21.15 -2.18 -12.18
C ARG A 84 -19.88 -1.86 -12.96
N ALA A 85 -19.34 -2.83 -13.71
CA ALA A 85 -18.15 -2.62 -14.51
C ALA A 85 -18.40 -1.58 -15.60
N SER A 86 -19.52 -1.67 -16.34
CA SER A 86 -19.87 -0.68 -17.36
C SER A 86 -20.04 0.72 -16.75
N LEU A 87 -20.71 0.84 -15.60
CA LEU A 87 -20.85 2.11 -14.89
C LEU A 87 -19.51 2.72 -14.46
N ALA A 88 -18.56 1.91 -13.98
CA ALA A 88 -17.22 2.39 -13.63
C ALA A 88 -16.47 2.96 -14.84
N PHE A 89 -16.64 2.35 -16.02
CA PHE A 89 -16.11 2.89 -17.28
C PHE A 89 -16.82 4.17 -17.71
N TRP A 90 -18.15 4.26 -17.57
CA TRP A 90 -18.89 5.48 -17.86
C TRP A 90 -18.45 6.66 -16.99
N VAL A 91 -18.20 6.44 -15.70
CA VAL A 91 -17.63 7.49 -14.82
C VAL A 91 -16.27 7.95 -15.34
N LYS A 92 -15.39 7.00 -15.72
CA LYS A 92 -14.07 7.32 -16.28
C LYS A 92 -14.16 8.09 -17.59
N GLU A 93 -15.09 7.74 -18.48
CA GLU A 93 -15.32 8.46 -19.74
C GLU A 93 -15.88 9.86 -19.51
N HIS A 94 -16.82 9.99 -18.58
CA HIS A 94 -17.41 11.28 -18.21
C HIS A 94 -16.38 12.26 -17.65
N VAL A 95 -15.44 11.82 -16.82
CA VAL A 95 -14.33 12.65 -16.35
C VAL A 95 -13.37 13.02 -17.49
N GLY A 96 -13.18 12.11 -18.44
CA GLY A 96 -12.35 12.30 -19.63
C GLY A 96 -10.88 11.92 -19.43
N LEU A 97 -10.32 11.18 -20.40
CA LEU A 97 -8.95 10.63 -20.32
C LEU A 97 -7.88 11.72 -20.22
N GLY A 98 -8.05 12.83 -20.95
CA GLY A 98 -7.11 13.95 -20.92
C GLY A 98 -7.04 14.63 -19.57
N ALA A 99 -8.20 14.85 -18.93
CA ALA A 99 -8.28 15.45 -17.59
C ALA A 99 -7.66 14.54 -16.53
N ILE A 100 -7.96 13.24 -16.57
CA ILE A 100 -7.33 12.24 -15.68
C ILE A 100 -5.81 12.26 -15.85
N ALA A 101 -5.33 12.12 -17.09
CA ALA A 101 -3.89 12.07 -17.38
C ALA A 101 -3.14 13.34 -16.97
N LEU A 102 -3.76 14.52 -17.13
CA LEU A 102 -3.18 15.78 -16.67
C LEU A 102 -3.10 15.85 -15.15
N ARG A 103 -4.19 15.53 -14.43
CA ARG A 103 -4.20 15.57 -12.96
C ARG A 103 -3.25 14.55 -12.34
N GLU A 104 -3.22 13.32 -12.85
CA GLU A 104 -2.27 12.30 -12.41
C GLU A 104 -0.82 12.73 -12.61
N ARG A 105 -0.51 13.39 -13.74
CA ARG A 105 0.82 13.95 -14.00
C ARG A 105 1.16 15.05 -12.99
N VAL A 106 0.26 16.01 -12.77
CA VAL A 106 0.46 17.10 -11.81
C VAL A 106 0.70 16.54 -10.40
N HIS A 107 -0.08 15.55 -9.95
CA HIS A 107 0.13 14.88 -8.67
C HIS A 107 1.46 14.14 -8.61
N ALA A 108 1.85 13.42 -9.67
CA ALA A 108 3.11 12.71 -9.72
C ALA A 108 4.31 13.69 -9.64
N ASP A 109 4.29 14.76 -10.41
CA ASP A 109 5.38 15.74 -10.46
C ASP A 109 5.49 16.54 -9.15
N ALA A 110 4.36 16.89 -8.54
CA ALA A 110 4.34 17.57 -7.24
C ALA A 110 4.83 16.67 -6.10
N ALA A 111 4.31 15.43 -6.01
CA ALA A 111 4.70 14.48 -4.98
C ALA A 111 6.16 14.06 -5.12
N MET A 112 6.65 13.84 -6.34
CA MET A 112 8.07 13.52 -6.56
C MET A 112 8.98 14.65 -6.07
N ARG A 113 8.70 15.90 -6.46
CA ARG A 113 9.49 17.06 -6.02
C ARG A 113 9.49 17.21 -4.50
N TRP A 114 8.32 17.05 -3.87
CA TRP A 114 8.20 17.10 -2.41
C TRP A 114 9.03 16.00 -1.74
N LEU A 115 8.85 14.74 -2.13
CA LEU A 115 9.51 13.60 -1.49
C LEU A 115 11.03 13.65 -1.67
N LEU A 116 11.53 14.12 -2.82
CA LEU A 116 12.97 14.28 -3.06
C LEU A 116 13.61 15.43 -2.27
N SER A 117 12.81 16.42 -1.85
CA SER A 117 13.30 17.51 -1.01
C SER A 117 13.60 17.07 0.44
N ASN A 118 13.08 15.91 0.85
CA ASN A 118 13.28 15.38 2.20
C ASN A 118 14.39 14.30 2.23
N PRO A 119 15.57 14.57 2.82
CA PRO A 119 16.69 13.62 2.85
C PRO A 119 16.44 12.37 3.74
N ALA A 120 15.41 12.40 4.58
CA ALA A 120 14.99 11.25 5.36
C ALA A 120 14.10 10.28 4.56
N VAL A 121 13.61 10.69 3.38
CA VAL A 121 12.76 9.87 2.52
C VAL A 121 13.54 9.37 1.31
N LYS A 122 13.53 8.06 1.08
CA LYS A 122 14.09 7.45 -0.13
C LYS A 122 12.98 6.87 -0.98
N VAL A 123 12.69 7.52 -2.11
CA VAL A 123 11.76 6.99 -3.13
C VAL A 123 12.41 5.78 -3.81
N LEU A 124 11.64 4.70 -3.98
CA LEU A 124 12.06 3.48 -4.67
C LEU A 124 11.67 3.52 -6.15
N GLY A 125 12.51 2.90 -7.00
CA GLY A 125 12.39 2.91 -8.46
C GLY A 125 12.97 4.18 -9.11
N SER A 126 12.87 4.27 -10.44
CA SER A 126 13.44 5.40 -11.20
C SER A 126 12.74 6.72 -10.89
N VAL A 127 13.49 7.74 -10.46
CA VAL A 127 12.98 9.09 -10.16
C VAL A 127 12.77 9.95 -11.41
N GLU A 128 13.31 9.52 -12.55
CA GLU A 128 13.26 10.25 -13.83
C GLU A 128 12.17 9.72 -14.77
N ALA A 129 11.84 8.43 -14.66
CA ALA A 129 10.84 7.81 -15.52
C ALA A 129 9.43 8.36 -15.24
N ARG A 130 8.67 8.57 -16.33
CA ARG A 130 7.24 8.90 -16.25
C ARG A 130 6.51 7.83 -15.44
N ARG A 131 5.69 8.24 -14.47
CA ARG A 131 4.99 7.34 -13.56
C ARG A 131 3.56 7.78 -13.28
N LEU A 132 2.76 6.84 -12.79
CA LEU A 132 1.53 7.13 -12.07
C LEU A 132 1.87 7.73 -10.69
N PRO A 133 0.95 8.49 -10.06
CA PRO A 133 1.15 9.09 -8.75
C PRO A 133 1.06 8.05 -7.61
N ILE A 134 1.86 6.98 -7.71
CA ILE A 134 1.97 5.88 -6.76
C ILE A 134 3.43 5.83 -6.32
N PHE A 135 3.67 6.10 -5.04
CA PHE A 135 5.01 6.26 -4.49
C PHE A 135 5.29 5.17 -3.47
N SER A 136 6.34 4.40 -3.72
CA SER A 136 6.93 3.47 -2.77
C SER A 136 8.18 4.10 -2.19
N PHE A 137 8.31 4.15 -0.88
CA PHE A 137 9.42 4.85 -0.22
C PHE A 137 9.82 4.19 1.10
N LEU A 138 11.06 4.45 1.49
CA LEU A 138 11.61 4.16 2.80
C LEU A 138 11.75 5.45 3.60
N VAL A 139 11.52 5.36 4.90
CA VAL A 139 11.72 6.47 5.83
C VAL A 139 12.90 6.14 6.72
N TYR A 140 13.90 6.98 6.73
CA TYR A 140 15.07 6.84 7.58
C TYR A 140 15.06 7.95 8.64
N PRO A 141 14.92 7.63 9.93
CA PRO A 141 14.82 8.65 10.95
C PRO A 141 16.09 9.51 11.03
N GLY A 142 15.92 10.76 11.49
CA GLY A 142 17.02 11.66 11.85
C GLY A 142 17.75 11.16 13.08
N GLY A 143 19.07 11.23 13.09
CA GLY A 143 19.92 10.70 14.16
C GLY A 143 21.36 10.51 13.70
N ASP A 144 22.28 10.77 14.62
CA ASP A 144 23.70 11.08 14.42
C ASP A 144 24.46 10.17 13.43
N THR A 145 24.94 10.75 12.33
CA THR A 145 25.93 10.15 11.42
C THR A 145 27.34 10.09 12.04
N THR A 146 27.53 10.61 13.26
CA THR A 146 28.83 10.72 13.94
C THR A 146 29.09 9.67 15.02
N LEU A 147 28.14 8.76 15.30
CA LEU A 147 28.45 7.51 16.02
C LEU A 147 29.28 6.60 15.10
N GLY A 148 30.59 6.65 15.33
CA GLY A 148 31.64 6.13 14.47
C GLY A 148 31.40 4.72 13.91
N ARG A 149 31.75 4.57 12.63
CA ARG A 149 32.17 3.34 11.95
C ARG A 149 31.32 2.07 12.25
N ARG A 150 30.52 1.69 11.24
CA ARG A 150 30.02 0.31 10.92
C ARG A 150 28.57 -0.06 11.27
N ARG A 151 27.66 0.84 11.65
CA ARG A 151 26.21 0.50 11.67
C ARG A 151 25.48 1.04 10.45
N ARG A 152 24.90 0.12 9.68
CA ARG A 152 24.07 0.39 8.49
C ARG A 152 22.88 1.27 8.90
N ARG A 153 22.65 2.39 8.19
CA ARG A 153 21.47 3.24 8.43
C ARG A 153 20.21 2.43 8.09
N LEU A 154 19.42 2.08 9.11
CA LEU A 154 18.20 1.29 8.93
C LEU A 154 16.96 2.22 8.81
N PRO A 155 16.05 1.94 7.86
CA PRO A 155 14.78 2.63 7.77
C PRO A 155 13.81 2.18 8.87
N LEU A 156 12.76 2.96 9.12
CA LEU A 156 11.58 2.49 9.83
C LEU A 156 10.91 1.37 9.03
N HIS A 157 10.33 0.40 9.74
CA HIS A 157 9.60 -0.70 9.10
C HIS A 157 8.40 -0.18 8.29
N GLY A 158 8.23 -0.62 7.03
CA GLY A 158 7.22 -0.06 6.12
C GLY A 158 5.77 -0.18 6.64
N ARG A 159 5.44 -1.24 7.40
CA ARG A 159 4.13 -1.37 8.06
C ARG A 159 4.00 -0.48 9.29
N PHE A 160 5.10 -0.14 9.96
CA PHE A 160 5.07 0.79 11.08
C PHE A 160 4.76 2.20 10.61
N VAL A 161 5.44 2.68 9.57
CA VAL A 161 5.14 3.97 8.94
C VAL A 161 3.68 4.02 8.50
N ALA A 162 3.18 2.98 7.82
CA ALA A 162 1.76 2.92 7.44
C ALA A 162 0.80 2.92 8.65
N LYS A 163 1.18 2.27 9.74
CA LYS A 163 0.42 2.25 11.00
C LYS A 163 0.38 3.63 11.66
N LEU A 164 1.49 4.35 11.71
CA LEU A 164 1.55 5.73 12.22
C LEU A 164 0.71 6.68 11.37
N MET A 165 0.80 6.57 10.04
CA MET A 165 -0.01 7.38 9.13
C MET A 165 -1.52 7.20 9.39
N ASN A 166 -1.95 5.95 9.66
CA ASN A 166 -3.33 5.67 10.03
C ASN A 166 -3.70 6.20 11.42
N ASP A 167 -2.88 5.89 12.43
CA ASP A 167 -3.25 6.13 13.83
C ASP A 167 -3.20 7.62 14.22
N LEU A 168 -2.33 8.42 13.59
CA LEU A 168 -2.19 9.85 13.86
C LEU A 168 -3.02 10.73 12.91
N PHE A 169 -3.18 10.32 11.65
CA PHE A 169 -3.71 11.18 10.59
C PHE A 169 -4.91 10.58 9.85
N GLY A 170 -5.30 9.34 10.14
CA GLY A 170 -6.36 8.64 9.40
C GLY A 170 -5.99 8.29 7.95
N ILE A 171 -4.71 8.36 7.59
CA ILE A 171 -4.24 8.12 6.21
C ILE A 171 -3.96 6.64 6.00
N GLN A 172 -4.67 6.03 5.04
CA GLN A 172 -4.51 4.62 4.69
C GLN A 172 -3.37 4.40 3.68
N ALA A 173 -2.15 4.27 4.19
CA ALA A 173 -1.01 3.78 3.41
C ALA A 173 -0.93 2.25 3.40
N ARG A 174 -0.09 1.68 2.54
CA ARG A 174 0.20 0.23 2.53
C ARG A 174 1.66 -0.04 2.89
N GLY A 175 1.91 -0.94 3.84
CA GLY A 175 3.24 -1.43 4.18
C GLY A 175 3.49 -2.87 3.69
N GLY A 176 4.68 -3.14 3.14
CA GLY A 176 5.12 -4.47 2.70
C GLY A 176 5.84 -4.46 1.35
N CYS A 177 5.87 -5.60 0.65
CA CYS A 177 6.54 -5.76 -0.65
C CYS A 177 5.61 -5.70 -1.88
N GLY A 178 4.34 -5.32 -1.70
CA GLY A 178 3.40 -5.05 -2.81
C GLY A 178 3.13 -6.22 -3.77
N CYS A 179 3.23 -7.48 -3.29
CA CYS A 179 3.17 -8.70 -4.11
C CYS A 179 4.26 -8.80 -5.20
N ALA A 180 5.37 -8.08 -5.02
CA ALA A 180 6.48 -8.03 -5.95
C ALA A 180 7.80 -8.37 -5.24
N SER A 181 7.81 -9.42 -4.42
CA SER A 181 8.98 -9.79 -3.58
C SER A 181 10.30 -9.87 -4.36
N PRO A 182 10.39 -10.48 -5.55
CA PRO A 182 11.64 -10.50 -6.32
C PRO A 182 12.13 -9.09 -6.69
N TYR A 183 11.23 -8.22 -7.13
CA TYR A 183 11.57 -6.83 -7.40
C TYR A 183 11.92 -6.07 -6.11
N GLY A 184 11.26 -6.39 -5.00
CA GLY A 184 11.62 -5.88 -3.68
C GLY A 184 13.04 -6.27 -3.26
N HIS A 185 13.50 -7.47 -3.60
CA HIS A 185 14.88 -7.88 -3.34
C HIS A 185 15.87 -7.01 -4.12
N ALA A 186 15.62 -6.78 -5.41
CA ALA A 186 16.44 -5.90 -6.23
C ALA A 186 16.47 -4.45 -5.68
N LEU A 187 15.31 -3.91 -5.29
CA LEU A 187 15.21 -2.54 -4.77
C LEU A 187 15.88 -2.33 -3.40
N LEU A 188 15.88 -3.38 -2.57
CA LEU A 188 16.36 -3.30 -1.18
C LEU A 188 17.76 -3.90 -1.00
N GLY A 189 18.42 -4.31 -2.09
CA GLY A 189 19.76 -4.90 -2.05
C GLY A 189 19.80 -6.27 -1.37
N VAL A 190 18.73 -7.06 -1.48
CA VAL A 190 18.66 -8.41 -0.93
C VAL A 190 19.24 -9.39 -1.95
N GLY A 191 20.53 -9.69 -1.80
CA GLY A 191 21.21 -10.72 -2.56
C GLY A 191 20.75 -12.14 -2.22
N GLU A 192 21.25 -13.12 -2.96
CA GLU A 192 20.86 -14.53 -2.82
C GLU A 192 21.07 -15.08 -1.40
N GLU A 193 22.26 -14.86 -0.82
CA GLU A 193 22.57 -15.34 0.53
C GLU A 193 21.63 -14.75 1.59
N LEU A 194 21.42 -13.43 1.55
CA LEU A 194 20.50 -12.75 2.47
C LEU A 194 19.06 -13.22 2.27
N SER A 195 18.63 -13.44 1.03
CA SER A 195 17.32 -14.00 0.68
C SER A 195 17.11 -15.38 1.32
N LEU A 196 18.11 -16.27 1.26
CA LEU A 196 18.05 -17.60 1.85
C LEU A 196 18.03 -17.55 3.39
N ARG A 197 18.79 -16.64 4.01
CA ARG A 197 18.75 -16.42 5.47
C ARG A 197 17.37 -15.90 5.92
N ILE A 198 16.79 -14.94 5.18
CA ILE A 198 15.42 -14.45 5.41
C ILE A 198 14.41 -15.60 5.26
N ARG A 199 14.54 -16.44 4.22
CA ARG A 199 13.69 -17.63 4.04
C ARG A 199 13.80 -18.59 5.23
N SER A 200 15.00 -18.82 5.76
CA SER A 200 15.20 -19.68 6.93
C SER A 200 14.47 -19.16 8.17
N ALA A 201 14.54 -17.85 8.45
CA ALA A 201 13.79 -17.24 9.54
C ALA A 201 12.26 -17.34 9.33
N ILE A 202 11.79 -17.15 8.10
CA ILE A 202 10.38 -17.33 7.74
C ILE A 202 9.90 -18.77 8.00
N LEU A 203 10.71 -19.78 7.67
CA LEU A 203 10.37 -21.20 7.93
C LEU A 203 10.30 -21.53 9.42
N LYS A 204 10.98 -20.75 10.27
CA LYS A 204 10.87 -20.83 11.74
C LYS A 204 9.65 -20.07 12.30
N GLY A 205 8.81 -19.48 11.45
CA GLY A 205 7.60 -18.75 11.83
C GLY A 205 7.79 -17.24 11.97
N TYR A 206 9.00 -16.70 11.73
CA TYR A 206 9.27 -15.27 11.86
C TYR A 206 8.98 -14.50 10.57
N HIS A 207 7.71 -14.37 10.18
CA HIS A 207 7.37 -13.64 8.95
C HIS A 207 7.62 -12.12 9.03
N GLY A 208 7.83 -11.58 10.23
CA GLY A 208 8.14 -10.17 10.45
C GLY A 208 9.45 -9.70 9.81
N VAL A 209 10.41 -10.60 9.58
CA VAL A 209 11.70 -10.26 8.95
C VAL A 209 11.58 -9.92 7.46
N LYS A 210 10.40 -10.07 6.85
CA LYS A 210 10.16 -9.76 5.44
C LYS A 210 10.45 -8.27 5.17
N PRO A 211 11.37 -7.97 4.24
CA PRO A 211 11.66 -6.59 3.90
C PRO A 211 10.50 -5.98 3.10
N GLY A 212 10.39 -4.65 3.16
CA GLY A 212 9.31 -3.93 2.50
C GLY A 212 9.45 -2.43 2.62
N TRP A 213 8.46 -1.73 2.10
CA TRP A 213 8.40 -0.26 2.06
C TRP A 213 7.00 0.22 2.42
N THR A 214 6.84 1.53 2.51
CA THR A 214 5.54 2.19 2.60
C THR A 214 5.13 2.67 1.22
N ARG A 215 3.85 2.53 0.88
CA ARG A 215 3.28 2.97 -0.39
C ARG A 215 2.05 3.83 -0.18
N VAL A 216 2.01 4.97 -0.86
CA VAL A 216 0.84 5.84 -1.01
C VAL A 216 0.47 5.99 -2.48
N SER A 217 -0.79 6.31 -2.75
CA SER A 217 -1.33 6.53 -4.08
C SER A 217 -2.21 7.77 -4.05
N PHE A 218 -1.96 8.72 -4.95
CA PHE A 218 -2.77 9.94 -5.05
C PHE A 218 -3.74 9.79 -6.22
N ALA A 219 -5.03 9.69 -5.91
CA ALA A 219 -6.05 9.61 -6.94
C ALA A 219 -6.21 10.96 -7.67
N TYR A 220 -6.59 10.95 -8.94
CA TYR A 220 -6.79 12.18 -9.73
C TYR A 220 -7.94 13.07 -9.23
N TYR A 221 -8.80 12.53 -8.38
CA TYR A 221 -9.92 13.24 -7.76
C TYR A 221 -9.62 13.65 -6.31
N LEU A 222 -8.38 13.48 -5.85
CA LEU A 222 -7.96 13.88 -4.52
C LEU A 222 -7.94 15.42 -4.41
N PRO A 223 -8.59 16.01 -3.39
CA PRO A 223 -8.52 17.45 -3.18
C PRO A 223 -7.08 17.94 -2.90
N PRO A 224 -6.70 19.16 -3.31
CA PRO A 224 -5.36 19.70 -3.10
C PRO A 224 -4.92 19.75 -1.63
N GLU A 225 -5.85 20.02 -0.72
CA GLU A 225 -5.63 20.04 0.72
C GLU A 225 -5.30 18.66 1.30
N GLU A 226 -6.03 17.61 0.89
CA GLU A 226 -5.71 16.22 1.27
C GLU A 226 -4.37 15.78 0.68
N PHE A 227 -4.07 16.17 -0.56
CA PHE A 227 -2.78 15.91 -1.20
C PHE A 227 -1.62 16.48 -0.38
N ARG A 228 -1.72 17.76 0.03
CA ARG A 228 -0.71 18.41 0.87
C ARG A 228 -0.64 17.79 2.26
N PHE A 229 -1.77 17.47 2.87
CA PHE A 229 -1.83 16.84 4.19
C PHE A 229 -1.12 15.48 4.21
N ILE A 230 -1.32 14.65 3.18
CA ILE A 230 -0.63 13.36 3.06
C ILE A 230 0.88 13.54 2.96
N LEU A 231 1.36 14.51 2.17
CA LEU A 231 2.79 14.80 2.05
C LEU A 231 3.38 15.34 3.36
N ALA A 232 2.68 16.25 4.04
CA ALA A 232 3.09 16.77 5.35
C ALA A 232 3.13 15.66 6.43
N ALA A 233 2.19 14.71 6.39
CA ALA A 233 2.20 13.55 7.28
C ALA A 233 3.41 12.63 7.02
N ILE A 234 3.84 12.49 5.75
CA ILE A 234 5.08 11.74 5.43
C ILE A 234 6.30 12.45 6.03
N ASP A 235 6.39 13.77 5.89
CA ASP A 235 7.49 14.56 6.49
C ASP A 235 7.49 14.46 8.01
N PHE A 236 6.33 14.55 8.63
CA PHE A 236 6.18 14.34 10.07
C PHE A 236 6.73 12.98 10.50
N VAL A 237 6.32 11.89 9.83
CA VAL A 237 6.79 10.54 10.17
C VAL A 237 8.29 10.41 9.89
N ALA A 238 8.81 11.10 8.87
CA ALA A 238 10.24 11.14 8.59
C ALA A 238 11.06 11.85 9.67
N ALA A 239 10.55 12.96 10.21
CA ALA A 239 11.18 13.70 11.29
C ALA A 239 11.06 12.99 12.64
N HIS A 240 9.86 12.50 12.98
CA HIS A 240 9.51 12.13 14.36
C HIS A 240 9.06 10.68 14.53
N GLY A 241 8.87 9.92 13.45
CA GLY A 241 8.26 8.58 13.51
C GLY A 241 9.00 7.59 14.43
N HIS A 242 10.32 7.70 14.55
CA HIS A 242 11.11 6.84 15.44
C HIS A 242 10.75 7.01 16.92
N ARG A 243 10.34 8.21 17.35
CA ARG A 243 9.98 8.51 18.74
C ARG A 243 8.74 7.73 19.19
N PHE A 244 7.93 7.26 18.24
CA PHE A 244 6.73 6.48 18.51
C PHE A 244 7.00 4.99 18.70
N LEU A 245 8.18 4.45 18.33
CA LEU A 245 8.50 3.02 18.47
C LEU A 245 8.18 2.42 19.87
N PRO A 246 8.49 3.09 21.01
CA PRO A 246 8.17 2.54 22.34
C PRO A 246 6.66 2.33 22.59
N LEU A 247 5.81 3.09 21.89
CA LEU A 247 4.36 3.04 22.04
C LEU A 247 3.71 1.88 21.29
N TYR A 248 4.48 1.13 20.49
CA TYR A 248 3.96 0.02 19.70
C TYR A 248 4.70 -1.28 20.00
N ASN A 249 4.04 -2.39 19.74
CA ASN A 249 4.61 -3.72 19.79
C ASN A 249 4.81 -4.24 18.37
N PHE A 250 6.01 -4.72 18.04
CA PHE A 250 6.23 -5.48 16.84
C PHE A 250 5.98 -6.97 17.09
N ASP A 251 5.14 -7.57 16.25
CA ASP A 251 4.94 -9.01 16.23
C ASP A 251 5.88 -9.66 15.21
N TRP A 252 6.93 -10.33 15.70
CA TRP A 252 7.90 -11.03 14.86
C TRP A 252 7.30 -12.18 14.03
N ALA A 253 6.20 -12.77 14.48
CA ALA A 253 5.55 -13.86 13.76
C ALA A 253 4.80 -13.35 12.53
N THR A 254 4.17 -12.16 12.61
CA THR A 254 3.30 -11.64 11.53
C THR A 254 3.88 -10.43 10.79
N GLY A 255 4.77 -9.68 11.43
CA GLY A 255 5.27 -8.38 10.98
C GLY A 255 4.30 -7.22 11.24
N ASN A 256 3.28 -7.43 12.07
CA ASN A 256 2.29 -6.41 12.39
C ASN A 256 2.73 -5.54 13.56
N TRP A 257 2.21 -4.31 13.59
CA TRP A 257 2.44 -3.33 14.64
C TRP A 257 1.14 -3.04 15.38
N THR A 258 1.14 -3.20 16.70
CA THR A 258 -0.04 -2.96 17.55
C THR A 258 0.26 -1.90 18.60
N PHE A 259 -0.70 -1.01 18.83
CA PHE A 259 -0.53 0.09 19.78
C PHE A 259 -0.62 -0.43 21.23
N ARG A 260 0.39 -0.11 22.04
CA ARG A 260 0.48 -0.53 23.45
C ARG A 260 -0.31 0.46 24.34
N ARG A 261 -1.61 0.23 24.47
CA ARG A 261 -2.48 1.07 25.34
C ARG A 261 -1.94 1.29 26.76
N ARG A 262 -1.28 0.29 27.36
CA ARG A 262 -0.67 0.40 28.70
C ARG A 262 0.57 1.30 28.72
N ALA A 263 1.41 1.26 27.69
CA ALA A 263 2.59 2.11 27.58
C ALA A 263 2.20 3.59 27.49
N VAL A 264 1.09 3.88 26.80
CA VAL A 264 0.56 5.23 26.66
C VAL A 264 -0.02 5.74 27.98
N LYS A 265 -0.81 4.92 28.70
CA LYS A 265 -1.28 5.28 30.04
C LYS A 265 -0.11 5.58 30.98
N HIS A 266 0.93 4.75 30.96
CA HIS A 266 2.14 4.99 31.73
C HIS A 266 2.84 6.29 31.33
N HIS A 267 2.99 6.57 30.02
CA HIS A 267 3.62 7.79 29.54
C HIS A 267 2.81 9.04 29.91
N LEU A 268 1.49 9.02 29.73
CA LEU A 268 0.60 10.11 30.15
C LEU A 268 0.66 10.34 31.67
N MET A 269 0.64 9.27 32.47
CA MET A 269 0.78 9.37 33.93
C MET A 269 2.16 9.90 34.33
N LEU A 270 3.22 9.49 33.63
CA LEU A 270 4.58 9.98 33.88
C LEU A 270 4.69 11.46 33.54
N GLU A 271 4.12 11.91 32.42
CA GLU A 271 4.05 13.34 32.09
C GLU A 271 3.23 14.14 33.09
N GLU A 272 2.07 13.63 33.53
CA GLU A 272 1.24 14.27 34.56
C GLU A 272 2.01 14.44 35.87
N LEU A 273 2.83 13.46 36.24
CA LEU A 273 3.67 13.50 37.44
C LEU A 273 4.90 14.42 37.30
N LEU A 274 5.50 14.49 36.11
CA LEU A 274 6.71 15.30 35.85
C LEU A 274 6.39 16.78 35.58
N HIS A 275 5.23 17.09 35.00
CA HIS A 275 4.87 18.45 34.56
C HIS A 275 3.75 19.11 35.38
N GLY A 276 3.31 18.50 36.49
CA GLY A 276 2.54 19.12 37.57
C GLY A 276 1.42 20.09 37.15
N HIS A 277 0.18 19.60 37.05
CA HIS A 277 -1.07 20.39 37.11
C HIS A 277 -1.05 21.81 36.50
N GLY A 278 -0.77 21.91 35.20
CA GLY A 278 -1.22 23.02 34.36
C GLY A 278 -2.63 22.75 33.83
N SER A 279 -3.63 22.68 34.71
CA SER A 279 -5.04 22.53 34.32
C SER A 279 -5.50 23.77 33.54
N SER A 280 -5.54 23.69 32.21
CA SER A 280 -6.57 24.40 31.45
C SER A 280 -7.49 23.35 30.85
N ASN A 281 -8.56 23.10 31.58
CA ASN A 281 -9.70 22.32 31.13
C ASN A 281 -10.43 23.13 30.03
N THR A 282 -9.85 23.22 28.83
CA THR A 282 -10.50 23.82 27.67
C THR A 282 -11.51 22.81 27.15
N LYS A 283 -12.74 22.88 27.68
CA LYS A 283 -13.91 22.37 26.99
C LYS A 283 -13.91 22.98 25.59
N MET A 284 -13.59 22.19 24.56
CA MET A 284 -13.88 22.53 23.18
C MET A 284 -15.40 22.69 23.07
N LYS A 285 -15.88 23.92 23.24
CA LYS A 285 -17.21 24.32 22.80
C LYS A 285 -17.22 24.12 21.29
N GLY A 286 -18.00 23.15 20.83
CA GLY A 286 -18.31 23.01 19.41
C GLY A 286 -18.90 24.32 18.89
N SER A 287 -18.21 24.94 17.94
CA SER A 287 -18.74 26.07 17.19
C SER A 287 -18.13 26.08 15.80
N LYS A 288 -19.05 25.95 14.84
CA LYS A 288 -18.96 26.23 13.40
C LYS A 288 -18.04 25.33 12.58
N THR A 289 -18.56 24.94 11.42
CA THR A 289 -17.95 24.12 10.37
C THR A 289 -16.57 24.66 9.99
N ALA A 290 -15.54 24.23 10.72
CA ALA A 290 -14.15 24.45 10.35
C ALA A 290 -13.90 23.76 9.01
N GLY A 291 -13.30 24.48 8.07
CA GLY A 291 -12.92 23.91 6.78
C GLY A 291 -11.95 22.75 6.99
N ASP A 292 -11.86 21.83 6.02
CA ASP A 292 -11.01 20.65 6.18
C ASP A 292 -9.52 21.00 6.37
N SER A 293 -9.09 22.19 5.91
CA SER A 293 -7.75 22.73 6.19
C SER A 293 -7.45 22.92 7.67
N ASP A 294 -8.39 23.50 8.44
CA ASP A 294 -8.20 23.76 9.87
C ASP A 294 -8.13 22.44 10.67
N LYS A 295 -8.80 21.39 10.17
CA LYS A 295 -8.74 20.05 10.77
C LYS A 295 -7.38 19.39 10.54
N PHE A 296 -6.85 19.47 9.32
CA PHE A 296 -5.56 18.89 8.97
C PHE A 296 -4.41 19.50 9.75
N GLU A 297 -4.42 20.83 9.93
CA GLU A 297 -3.46 21.52 10.78
C GLU A 297 -3.54 21.05 12.24
N GLY A 298 -4.76 20.94 12.78
CA GLY A 298 -4.97 20.41 14.13
C GLY A 298 -4.41 18.99 14.35
N TYR A 299 -4.51 18.10 13.35
CA TYR A 299 -3.89 16.77 13.43
C TYR A 299 -2.36 16.84 13.46
N LEU A 300 -1.75 17.68 12.62
CA LEU A 300 -0.29 17.87 12.57
C LEU A 300 0.24 18.48 13.86
N GLU A 301 -0.44 19.49 14.40
CA GLU A 301 -0.08 20.11 15.68
C GLU A 301 -0.18 19.12 16.83
N PHE A 302 -1.27 18.36 16.91
CA PHE A 302 -1.46 17.36 17.95
C PHE A 302 -0.38 16.27 17.87
N ALA A 303 -0.13 15.73 16.67
CA ALA A 303 0.91 14.73 16.47
C ALA A 303 2.30 15.28 16.84
N THR A 304 2.57 16.55 16.54
CA THR A 304 3.82 17.23 16.92
C THR A 304 3.97 17.37 18.43
N LYS A 305 2.90 17.76 19.15
CA LYS A 305 2.93 17.82 20.62
C LYS A 305 3.24 16.45 21.22
N VAL A 306 2.61 15.39 20.74
CA VAL A 306 2.87 14.01 21.19
C VAL A 306 4.28 13.55 20.81
N ALA A 307 4.76 13.87 19.60
CA ALA A 307 6.13 13.54 19.22
C ALA A 307 7.12 14.19 20.19
N LEU A 308 6.97 15.49 20.44
CA LEU A 308 7.87 16.27 21.28
C LEU A 308 7.89 15.83 22.75
N SER A 309 6.83 15.18 23.24
CA SER A 309 6.76 14.62 24.59
C SER A 309 7.51 13.29 24.76
N LEU A 310 7.77 12.58 23.66
CA LEU A 310 8.43 11.26 23.68
C LEU A 310 9.96 11.40 23.69
N PRO A 311 10.73 10.44 24.22
CA PRO A 311 12.19 10.50 24.13
C PRO A 311 12.70 10.55 22.68
N GLU A 312 13.79 11.28 22.42
CA GLU A 312 14.42 11.36 21.09
C GLU A 312 15.17 10.05 20.76
N THR A 313 15.80 9.43 21.75
CA THR A 313 16.46 8.12 21.62
C THR A 313 15.60 7.04 22.23
N CYS A 314 15.38 5.95 21.48
CA CYS A 314 14.68 4.77 21.95
C CYS A 314 15.61 3.56 21.85
N ASP A 315 15.57 2.70 22.87
CA ASP A 315 16.14 1.36 22.79
C ASP A 315 15.39 0.55 21.75
N GLU A 316 16.11 -0.04 20.80
CA GLU A 316 15.52 -0.91 19.78
C GLU A 316 14.91 -2.15 20.46
N GLN A 317 13.78 -2.63 19.96
CA GLN A 317 13.16 -3.85 20.46
C GLN A 317 14.11 -5.03 20.27
N GLN A 318 14.22 -5.84 21.33
CA GLN A 318 15.13 -6.99 21.32
C GLN A 318 14.73 -8.00 20.23
N VAL A 319 15.69 -8.31 19.37
CA VAL A 319 15.53 -9.35 18.34
C VAL A 319 15.46 -10.71 19.05
N PRO A 320 14.43 -11.55 18.79
CA PRO A 320 14.29 -12.86 19.39
C PRO A 320 15.53 -13.75 19.24
N GLU A 321 15.84 -14.53 20.28
CA GLU A 321 16.88 -15.56 20.23
C GLU A 321 16.59 -16.55 19.09
N GLY A 322 17.50 -16.61 18.11
CA GLY A 322 17.37 -17.48 16.93
C GLY A 322 17.05 -16.74 15.62
N ILE A 323 16.79 -15.43 15.67
CA ILE A 323 16.86 -14.55 14.50
C ILE A 323 18.26 -13.94 14.43
N ASP A 324 18.83 -14.04 13.25
CA ASP A 324 20.09 -13.43 12.88
C ASP A 324 19.91 -11.89 12.75
N PRO A 325 20.58 -11.06 13.58
CA PRO A 325 20.36 -9.62 13.55
C PRO A 325 20.66 -8.97 12.19
N ASP A 326 21.54 -9.55 11.38
CA ASP A 326 21.92 -8.99 10.07
C ASP A 326 20.80 -9.10 9.03
N ILE A 327 19.81 -9.97 9.25
CA ILE A 327 18.64 -10.09 8.36
C ILE A 327 17.55 -9.06 8.66
N VAL A 328 17.67 -8.32 9.76
CA VAL A 328 16.72 -7.28 10.15
C VAL A 328 17.09 -5.97 9.44
N LEU A 329 16.39 -5.71 8.32
CA LEU A 329 16.71 -4.59 7.42
C LEU A 329 16.01 -3.27 7.79
N PHE A 330 15.53 -3.13 9.02
CA PHE A 330 14.72 -2.02 9.51
C PHE A 330 14.86 -1.85 11.03
N ARG A 331 14.46 -0.70 11.57
CA ARG A 331 14.39 -0.46 13.01
C ARG A 331 13.13 -1.08 13.62
N VAL A 332 13.27 -1.63 14.82
CA VAL A 332 12.20 -2.27 15.60
C VAL A 332 12.16 -1.69 17.00
#